data_AF-A0A9P8F717-F1
#
_entry.id   AF-A0A9P8F717-F1
#
_cell.length_a   1.000
_cell.length_b   1.000
_cell.length_c   1.000
_cell.angle_alpha   90.00
_cell.angle_beta   90.00
_cell.angle_gamma   90.00
#
_symmetry.space_group_name_H-M   'P 1'
#
loop_
_entity.id
_entity.type
_entity.pdbx_description
1 polymer ?
#
loop_
_entity_poly.entity_id
_entity_poly.type
_entity_poly.pdbx_seq_one_letter_code
_entity_poly.pdbx_strand_id
1 'polypeptide(L)'
;MDFASLMSAQIAKAKPTPKSQTPEETKPSKYIKRADVEAQRQADYAAEQKAIEDARIARLEKKRKFEEDEAEKNRAREEKRKRLAEESRRLREEEEEREERIRRKRLGLPDLPPKEAAIESGDATPVPENDIPPEELVQKLRDMNEPARLFGETHTGQLRRYRKLAGLDASGKPKAIMYPGPIPTTLEPVPEADMKVSDVVPKDTEGRTFLYRQLA
;
A
#
# COMPACT_ATOMS: atom_id res chain seq x y z
N MET A 1 36.87 -11.96 -21.70
CA MET A 1 38.27 -12.39 -21.52
C MET A 1 39.12 -11.42 -22.32
N ASP A 2 39.78 -10.50 -21.63
CA ASP A 2 40.30 -9.31 -22.29
C ASP A 2 41.72 -9.54 -22.79
N PHE A 3 41.88 -9.55 -24.12
CA PHE A 3 43.14 -9.80 -24.81
C PHE A 3 44.23 -8.78 -24.43
N ALA A 4 43.83 -7.56 -24.09
CA ALA A 4 44.72 -6.50 -23.60
C ALA A 4 45.42 -6.87 -22.27
N SER A 5 44.72 -7.60 -21.39
CA SER A 5 45.29 -8.09 -20.12
C SER A 5 46.34 -9.19 -20.36
N LEU A 6 46.13 -10.05 -21.36
CA LEU A 6 47.10 -11.08 -21.72
C LEU A 6 48.34 -10.49 -22.41
N MET A 7 48.15 -9.49 -23.28
CA MET A 7 49.27 -8.86 -23.96
C MET A 7 50.11 -8.01 -23.00
N SER A 8 49.50 -7.29 -22.06
CA SER A 8 50.22 -6.54 -21.04
C SER A 8 51.01 -7.45 -20.08
N ALA A 9 50.46 -8.61 -19.72
CA ALA A 9 51.17 -9.62 -18.93
C ALA A 9 52.39 -10.20 -19.69
N GLN A 10 52.28 -10.41 -21.00
CA GLN A 10 53.42 -10.87 -21.82
C GLN A 10 54.49 -9.78 -22.00
N ILE A 11 54.08 -8.52 -22.17
CA ILE A 11 55.01 -7.38 -22.29
C ILE A 11 55.74 -7.13 -20.95
N ALA A 12 55.05 -7.27 -19.81
CA ALA A 12 55.66 -7.15 -18.49
C ALA A 12 56.70 -8.25 -18.21
N LYS A 13 56.48 -9.45 -18.76
CA LYS A 13 57.41 -10.58 -18.62
C LYS A 13 58.62 -10.48 -19.57
N ALA A 14 58.47 -9.77 -20.68
CA ALA A 14 59.53 -9.56 -21.68
C ALA A 14 60.44 -8.35 -21.42
N LYS A 15 60.15 -7.52 -20.40
CA LYS A 15 60.95 -6.33 -20.09
C LYS A 15 62.05 -6.70 -19.07
N PRO A 16 63.35 -6.71 -19.44
CA PRO A 16 64.42 -6.93 -18.49
C PRO A 16 64.52 -5.72 -17.55
N THR A 17 64.40 -5.97 -16.25
CA THR A 17 64.59 -4.94 -15.23
C THR A 17 66.07 -4.52 -15.17
N PRO A 18 66.39 -3.22 -15.17
CA PRO A 18 67.72 -2.77 -14.83
C PRO A 18 67.98 -3.06 -13.35
N LYS A 19 69.13 -3.66 -13.05
CA LYS A 19 69.65 -3.86 -11.69
C LYS A 19 69.68 -2.52 -10.96
N SER A 20 68.68 -2.30 -10.12
CA SER A 20 68.63 -1.16 -9.20
C SER A 20 68.32 -1.71 -7.83
N GLN A 21 69.37 -1.72 -7.00
CA GLN A 21 69.33 -1.71 -5.55
C GLN A 21 68.55 -2.87 -4.92
N THR A 22 69.30 -3.96 -4.73
CA THR A 22 69.13 -4.88 -3.61
C THR A 22 68.76 -4.11 -2.34
N PRO A 23 67.64 -4.40 -1.65
CA PRO A 23 67.64 -4.20 -0.21
C PRO A 23 68.79 -5.07 0.32
N GLU A 24 69.60 -4.53 1.23
CA GLU A 24 70.67 -5.30 1.86
C GLU A 24 70.08 -6.60 2.41
N GLU A 25 70.30 -7.70 1.69
CA GLU A 25 70.19 -9.05 2.22
C GLU A 25 71.30 -9.14 3.27
N THR A 26 70.93 -8.75 4.49
CA THR A 26 71.63 -9.19 5.69
C THR A 26 71.72 -10.70 5.57
N LYS A 27 72.92 -11.18 5.22
CA LYS A 27 73.28 -12.61 5.25
C LYS A 27 72.67 -13.16 6.52
N PRO A 28 71.90 -14.28 6.48
CA PRO A 28 71.21 -14.77 7.66
C PRO A 28 72.26 -15.01 8.73
N SER A 29 72.35 -14.09 9.69
CA SER A 29 73.21 -14.29 10.82
C SER A 29 72.70 -15.57 11.46
N LYS A 30 73.59 -16.54 11.69
CA LYS A 30 73.25 -17.83 12.34
C LYS A 30 72.46 -17.65 13.65
N TYR A 31 72.44 -16.44 14.19
CA TYR A 31 71.74 -16.02 15.37
C TYR A 31 70.72 -14.94 15.00
N ILE A 32 69.44 -15.24 15.20
CA ILE A 32 68.33 -14.27 15.17
C ILE A 32 68.01 -13.94 16.64
N LYS A 33 67.76 -12.67 16.95
CA LYS A 33 67.36 -12.28 18.31
C LYS A 33 65.94 -12.81 18.56
N ARG A 34 65.72 -13.39 19.75
CA ARG A 34 64.40 -13.91 20.13
C ARG A 34 63.32 -12.83 20.08
N ALA A 35 63.68 -11.59 20.42
CA ALA A 35 62.79 -10.43 20.32
C ALA A 35 62.24 -10.22 18.90
N ASP A 36 63.06 -10.39 17.87
CA ASP A 36 62.64 -10.16 16.48
C ASP A 36 61.70 -11.29 16.00
N VAL A 37 61.93 -12.53 16.45
CA VAL A 37 61.07 -13.68 16.15
C VAL A 37 59.70 -13.56 16.84
N GLU A 38 59.69 -13.10 18.09
CA GLU A 38 58.44 -12.89 18.83
C GLU A 38 57.66 -11.69 18.28
N ALA A 39 58.34 -10.62 17.87
CA ALA A 39 57.72 -9.48 17.20
C ALA A 39 57.07 -9.90 15.86
N GLN A 40 57.75 -10.74 15.06
CA GLN A 40 57.18 -11.31 13.84
C GLN A 40 55.94 -12.15 14.14
N ARG A 41 56.00 -13.05 15.15
CA ARG A 41 54.85 -13.86 15.54
C ARG A 41 53.65 -13.02 15.99
N GLN A 42 53.88 -11.94 16.72
CA GLN A 42 52.83 -11.01 17.15
C GLN A 42 52.26 -10.21 15.96
N ALA A 43 53.11 -9.79 15.02
CA ALA A 43 52.69 -9.09 13.82
C ALA A 43 51.85 -9.98 12.91
N ASP A 44 52.25 -11.24 12.72
CA ASP A 44 51.52 -12.24 11.94
C ASP A 44 50.14 -12.52 12.57
N TYR A 45 50.10 -12.72 13.89
CA TYR A 45 48.84 -12.92 14.60
C TYR A 45 47.90 -11.71 14.47
N ALA A 46 48.43 -10.49 14.61
CA ALA A 46 47.62 -9.28 14.45
C ALA A 46 47.14 -9.09 12.99
N ALA A 47 47.96 -9.45 12.00
CA ALA A 47 47.57 -9.42 10.60
C ALA A 47 46.48 -10.44 10.29
N GLU A 48 46.57 -11.66 10.84
CA GLU A 48 45.53 -12.69 10.70
C GLU A 48 44.21 -12.25 11.33
N GLN A 49 44.23 -11.67 12.54
CA GLN A 49 43.03 -11.15 13.19
C GLN A 49 42.38 -10.04 12.35
N LYS A 50 43.17 -9.08 11.86
CA LYS A 50 42.68 -8.02 10.97
C LYS A 50 42.09 -8.59 9.68
N ALA A 51 42.74 -9.57 9.06
CA ALA A 51 42.23 -10.20 7.85
C ALA A 51 40.89 -10.92 8.09
N ILE A 52 40.69 -11.54 9.26
CA ILE A 52 39.41 -12.16 9.65
C ILE A 52 38.32 -11.11 9.84
N GLU A 53 38.64 -9.99 10.51
CA GLU A 53 37.72 -8.88 10.71
C GLU A 53 37.33 -8.22 9.39
N ASP A 54 38.29 -7.91 8.53
CA ASP A 54 38.08 -7.33 7.20
C ASP A 54 37.25 -8.27 6.32
N ALA A 55 37.51 -9.59 6.35
CA ALA A 55 36.70 -10.56 5.63
C ALA A 55 35.26 -10.61 6.14
N ARG A 56 35.04 -10.44 7.45
CA ARG A 56 33.70 -10.38 8.04
C ARG A 56 32.97 -9.10 7.62
N ILE A 57 33.64 -7.95 7.68
CA ILE A 57 33.10 -6.65 7.27
C ILE A 57 32.76 -6.69 5.78
N ALA A 58 33.67 -7.15 4.93
CA ALA A 58 33.45 -7.26 3.49
C ALA A 58 32.26 -8.18 3.14
N ARG A 59 32.03 -9.27 3.89
CA ARG A 59 30.84 -10.12 3.72
C ARG A 59 29.55 -9.38 4.08
N LEU A 60 29.56 -8.62 5.18
CA LEU A 60 28.41 -7.83 5.60
C LEU A 60 28.10 -6.70 4.62
N GLU A 61 29.11 -6.01 4.12
CA GLU A 61 28.96 -4.97 3.10
C GLU A 61 28.42 -5.53 1.79
N LYS A 62 28.94 -6.67 1.33
CA LYS A 62 28.41 -7.35 0.14
C LYS A 62 26.95 -7.74 0.33
N LYS A 63 26.58 -8.24 1.52
CA LYS A 63 25.19 -8.58 1.84
C LYS A 63 24.29 -7.34 1.81
N ARG A 64 24.70 -6.24 2.45
CA ARG A 64 23.95 -4.97 2.45
C ARG A 64 23.75 -4.43 1.05
N LYS A 65 24.81 -4.38 0.24
CA LYS A 65 24.74 -3.93 -1.17
C LYS A 65 23.78 -4.79 -1.98
N PHE A 66 23.80 -6.11 -1.79
CA PHE A 66 22.88 -7.01 -2.48
C PHE A 66 21.42 -6.78 -2.07
N GLU A 67 21.15 -6.59 -0.78
CA GLU A 67 19.80 -6.25 -0.27
C GLU A 67 19.31 -4.90 -0.80
N GLU A 68 20.19 -3.90 -0.89
CA GLU A 68 19.90 -2.59 -1.49
C GLU A 68 19.55 -2.72 -2.98
N ASP A 69 20.37 -3.43 -3.76
CA ASP A 69 20.13 -3.67 -5.19
C ASP A 69 18.81 -4.42 -5.44
N GLU A 70 18.45 -5.38 -4.59
CA GLU A 70 17.18 -6.10 -4.68
C GLU A 70 15.99 -5.19 -4.32
N ALA A 71 16.13 -4.36 -3.29
CA ALA A 71 15.11 -3.39 -2.92
C ALA A 71 14.89 -2.37 -4.05
N GLU A 72 15.94 -1.88 -4.69
CA GLU A 72 15.84 -0.97 -5.84
C GLU A 72 15.17 -1.64 -7.04
N LYS A 73 15.53 -2.89 -7.36
CA LYS A 73 14.87 -3.66 -8.43
C LYS A 73 13.38 -3.86 -8.15
N ASN A 74 13.01 -4.11 -6.90
CA ASN A 74 11.61 -4.28 -6.50
C ASN A 74 10.85 -2.96 -6.60
N ARG A 75 11.42 -1.84 -6.13
CA ARG A 75 10.84 -0.50 -6.31
C ARG A 75 10.62 -0.18 -7.79
N ALA A 76 11.61 -0.44 -8.64
CA ALA A 76 11.48 -0.22 -10.09
C ALA A 76 10.37 -1.08 -10.73
N ARG A 77 10.17 -2.32 -10.27
CA ARG A 77 9.06 -3.18 -10.72
C ARG A 77 7.71 -2.65 -10.25
N GLU A 78 7.61 -2.21 -9.00
CA GLU A 78 6.39 -1.63 -8.45
C GLU A 78 6.01 -0.32 -9.16
N GLU A 79 6.97 0.56 -9.43
CA GLU A 79 6.75 1.78 -10.20
C GLU A 79 6.27 1.47 -11.62
N LYS A 80 6.89 0.52 -12.31
CA LYS A 80 6.42 0.06 -13.63
C LYS A 80 5.00 -0.48 -13.54
N ARG A 81 4.69 -1.30 -12.54
CA ARG A 81 3.35 -1.84 -12.33
C ARG A 81 2.33 -0.74 -12.05
N LYS A 82 2.68 0.27 -11.26
CA LYS A 82 1.84 1.44 -10.98
C LYS A 82 1.58 2.25 -12.26
N ARG A 83 2.62 2.56 -13.03
CA ARG A 83 2.49 3.28 -14.32
C ARG A 83 1.57 2.54 -15.28
N LEU A 84 1.76 1.23 -15.48
CA LEU A 84 0.89 0.43 -16.34
C LEU A 84 -0.56 0.36 -15.82
N ALA A 85 -0.74 0.29 -14.50
CA ALA A 85 -2.08 0.32 -13.90
C ALA A 85 -2.76 1.68 -14.11
N GLU A 86 -2.04 2.78 -13.95
CA GLU A 86 -2.53 4.14 -14.22
C GLU A 86 -2.87 4.33 -15.71
N GLU A 87 -2.00 3.89 -16.62
CA GLU A 87 -2.28 3.90 -18.07
C GLU A 87 -3.51 3.07 -18.41
N SER A 88 -3.66 1.88 -17.82
CA SER A 88 -4.84 1.04 -18.04
C SER A 88 -6.13 1.66 -17.50
N ARG A 89 -6.07 2.40 -16.39
CA ARG A 89 -7.21 3.14 -15.84
C ARG A 89 -7.60 4.30 -16.75
N ARG A 90 -6.61 5.08 -17.19
CA ARG A 90 -6.83 6.19 -18.13
C ARG A 90 -7.48 5.73 -19.43
N LEU A 91 -6.99 4.62 -20.00
CA LEU A 91 -7.59 4.07 -21.22
C LEU A 91 -9.06 3.67 -21.04
N ARG A 92 -9.41 3.03 -19.91
CA ARG A 92 -10.80 2.69 -19.61
C ARG A 92 -11.68 3.93 -19.42
N GLU A 93 -11.18 4.92 -18.69
CA GLU A 93 -11.90 6.18 -18.48
C GLU A 93 -12.15 6.92 -19.81
N GLU A 94 -11.18 6.92 -20.73
CA GLU A 94 -11.34 7.47 -22.07
C GLU A 94 -12.33 6.69 -22.93
N GLU A 95 -12.33 5.35 -22.86
CA GLU A 95 -13.28 4.50 -23.55
C GLU A 95 -14.71 4.74 -23.05
N GLU A 96 -14.91 4.77 -21.74
CA GLU A 96 -16.20 5.09 -21.11
C GLU A 96 -16.70 6.48 -21.52
N GLU A 97 -15.82 7.49 -21.53
CA GLU A 97 -16.18 8.84 -21.99
C GLU A 97 -16.57 8.88 -23.48
N ARG A 98 -15.89 8.11 -24.33
CA ARG A 98 -16.24 8.00 -25.76
C ARG A 98 -17.58 7.31 -25.93
N GLU A 99 -17.84 6.22 -25.21
CA GLU A 99 -19.12 5.51 -25.23
C GLU A 99 -20.26 6.39 -24.74
N GLU A 100 -20.06 7.14 -23.66
CA GLU A 100 -21.02 8.11 -23.16
C GLU A 100 -21.30 9.22 -24.16
N ARG A 101 -20.27 9.76 -24.84
CA ARG A 101 -20.44 10.76 -25.91
C ARG A 101 -21.24 10.19 -27.07
N ILE A 102 -20.94 8.97 -27.51
CA ILE A 102 -21.71 8.28 -28.58
C ILE A 102 -23.16 8.08 -28.14
N ARG A 103 -23.39 7.65 -26.90
CA ARG A 103 -24.73 7.47 -26.33
C ARG A 103 -25.50 8.78 -26.25
N ARG A 104 -24.86 9.89 -25.82
CA ARG A 104 -25.48 11.22 -25.79
C ARG A 104 -25.80 11.74 -27.19
N LYS A 105 -24.87 11.58 -28.15
CA LYS A 105 -25.10 11.89 -29.57
C LYS A 105 -26.27 11.09 -30.15
N ARG A 106 -26.39 9.81 -29.79
CA ARG A 106 -27.52 8.96 -30.20
C ARG A 106 -28.85 9.41 -29.59
N LEU A 107 -28.83 9.94 -28.36
CA LEU A 107 -30.01 10.45 -27.65
C LEU A 107 -30.32 11.93 -27.95
N GLY A 108 -29.46 12.63 -28.69
CA GLY A 108 -29.62 14.06 -28.99
C GLY A 108 -29.32 14.99 -27.79
N LEU A 109 -28.61 14.50 -26.77
CA LEU A 109 -28.18 15.31 -25.63
C LEU A 109 -26.83 16.00 -25.91
N PRO A 110 -26.59 17.21 -25.35
CA PRO A 110 -25.31 17.91 -25.46
C PRO A 110 -24.14 17.09 -24.91
N ASP A 111 -22.94 17.28 -25.47
CA ASP A 111 -21.71 16.63 -24.99
C ASP A 111 -21.37 17.15 -23.57
N LEU A 112 -20.98 16.24 -22.66
CA LEU A 112 -20.50 16.64 -21.33
C LEU A 112 -19.14 17.35 -21.44
N PRO A 113 -18.89 18.37 -20.61
CA PRO A 113 -17.57 18.98 -20.49
C PRO A 113 -16.53 17.94 -20.03
N PRO A 114 -15.24 18.16 -20.33
CA PRO A 114 -14.15 17.31 -19.83
C PRO A 114 -14.24 17.16 -18.31
N LYS A 115 -14.00 15.95 -17.77
CA LYS A 115 -14.07 15.70 -16.32
C LYS A 115 -13.19 16.64 -15.50
N GLU A 116 -12.05 17.08 -16.04
CA GLU A 116 -11.17 18.07 -15.40
C GLU A 116 -11.89 19.40 -15.12
N ALA A 117 -12.76 19.85 -16.04
CA ALA A 117 -13.58 21.05 -15.85
C ALA A 117 -14.77 20.82 -14.90
N ALA A 118 -15.22 19.57 -14.74
CA ALA A 118 -16.28 19.21 -13.79
C ALA A 118 -15.76 19.13 -12.33
N ILE A 119 -14.47 18.85 -12.14
CA ILE A 119 -13.82 18.84 -10.81
C ILE A 119 -13.62 20.29 -10.29
N GLU A 120 -13.30 21.25 -11.16
CA GLU A 120 -13.26 22.68 -10.80
C GLU A 120 -14.66 23.26 -10.51
N SER A 121 -15.72 22.72 -11.11
CA SER A 121 -17.10 23.19 -10.86
C SER A 121 -17.75 22.63 -9.58
N GLY A 122 -16.99 21.91 -8.73
CA GLY A 122 -17.45 21.51 -7.40
C GLY A 122 -18.58 20.48 -7.36
N ASP A 123 -18.87 19.81 -8.48
CA ASP A 123 -19.94 18.80 -8.58
C ASP A 123 -19.41 17.36 -8.37
N ALA A 124 -18.27 17.24 -7.70
CA ALA A 124 -17.78 15.97 -7.17
C ALA A 124 -18.41 15.80 -5.79
N THR A 125 -19.61 15.21 -5.74
CA THR A 125 -20.30 14.84 -4.50
C THR A 125 -19.36 14.03 -3.59
N PRO A 126 -18.79 14.61 -2.53
CA PRO A 126 -18.04 13.85 -1.56
C PRO A 126 -19.09 13.06 -0.80
N VAL A 127 -19.00 11.73 -0.85
CA VAL A 127 -19.81 10.86 0.00
C VAL A 127 -19.64 11.39 1.43
N PRO A 128 -20.70 11.87 2.11
CA PRO A 128 -20.56 12.33 3.47
C PRO A 128 -20.26 11.10 4.32
N GLU A 129 -19.00 10.95 4.70
CA GLU A 129 -18.66 10.17 5.87
C GLU A 129 -19.36 10.88 7.03
N ASN A 130 -20.50 10.32 7.47
CA ASN A 130 -21.20 10.75 8.67
C ASN A 130 -20.32 10.44 9.89
N ASP A 131 -19.24 11.20 10.04
CA ASP A 131 -18.27 11.08 11.11
C ASP A 131 -18.83 11.70 12.38
N ILE A 132 -18.82 10.91 13.45
CA ILE A 132 -19.27 11.32 14.77
C ILE A 132 -18.02 11.76 15.53
N PRO A 133 -18.01 12.95 16.17
CA PRO A 133 -16.85 13.41 16.92
C PRO A 133 -16.48 12.42 18.04
N PRO A 134 -15.19 12.33 18.40
CA PRO A 134 -14.70 11.29 19.30
C PRO A 134 -15.34 11.35 20.69
N GLU A 135 -15.68 12.54 21.18
CA GLU A 135 -16.28 12.74 22.50
C GLU A 135 -17.70 12.15 22.58
N GLU A 136 -18.54 12.45 21.57
CA GLU A 136 -19.88 11.87 21.47
C GLU A 136 -19.83 10.36 21.28
N LEU A 137 -18.88 9.86 20.50
CA LEU A 137 -18.75 8.43 20.26
C LEU A 137 -18.39 7.67 21.54
N VAL A 138 -17.53 8.25 22.37
CA VAL A 138 -17.19 7.67 23.68
C VAL A 138 -18.41 7.66 24.61
N GLN A 139 -19.20 8.73 24.63
CA GLN A 139 -20.45 8.77 25.41
C GLN A 139 -21.43 7.70 24.93
N LYS A 140 -21.72 7.66 23.63
CA LYS A 140 -22.61 6.67 23.01
C LYS A 140 -22.18 5.22 23.27
N LEU A 141 -20.87 4.93 23.26
CA LEU A 141 -20.34 3.61 23.60
C LEU A 141 -20.51 3.28 25.09
N ARG A 142 -20.30 4.25 25.98
CA ARG A 142 -20.50 4.07 27.43
C ARG A 142 -21.98 3.85 27.77
N ASP A 143 -22.89 4.56 27.10
CA ASP A 143 -24.33 4.40 27.28
C ASP A 143 -24.79 2.99 26.89
N MET A 144 -24.09 2.35 25.94
CA MET A 144 -24.29 0.95 25.56
C MET A 144 -23.51 -0.06 26.42
N ASN A 145 -22.87 0.39 27.51
CA ASN A 145 -22.00 -0.41 28.39
C ASN A 145 -20.80 -1.05 27.68
N GLU A 146 -20.30 -0.41 26.63
CA GLU A 146 -19.17 -0.90 25.83
C GLU A 146 -17.88 -0.12 26.12
N PRO A 147 -16.69 -0.75 25.98
CA PRO A 147 -15.43 -0.07 26.22
C PRO A 147 -15.23 1.13 25.28
N ALA A 148 -14.82 2.28 25.82
CA ALA A 148 -14.58 3.50 25.05
C ALA A 148 -13.54 3.31 23.91
N ARG A 149 -12.53 2.46 24.12
CA ARG A 149 -11.49 2.15 23.12
C ARG A 149 -10.90 0.76 23.38
N LEU A 150 -10.68 -0.02 22.33
CA LEU A 150 -9.91 -1.25 22.37
C LEU A 150 -8.43 -1.01 22.04
N PHE A 151 -7.55 -1.93 22.46
CA PHE A 151 -6.11 -1.83 22.18
C PHE A 151 -5.85 -1.86 20.67
N GLY A 152 -5.07 -0.89 20.18
CA GLY A 152 -4.77 -0.76 18.74
C GLY A 152 -5.91 -0.23 17.86
N GLU A 153 -7.06 0.14 18.44
CA GLU A 153 -8.21 0.64 17.68
C GLU A 153 -7.99 2.11 17.24
N THR A 154 -8.24 2.40 15.96
CA THR A 154 -8.30 3.75 15.37
C THR A 154 -9.69 4.35 15.50
N HIS A 155 -9.85 5.67 15.30
CA HIS A 155 -11.16 6.33 15.35
C HIS A 155 -12.17 5.71 14.35
N THR A 156 -11.72 5.37 13.15
CA THR A 156 -12.52 4.67 12.13
C THR A 156 -12.93 3.26 12.58
N GLY A 157 -12.06 2.55 13.30
CA GLY A 157 -12.37 1.27 13.93
C GLY A 157 -13.46 1.40 15.00
N GLN A 158 -13.35 2.43 15.84
CA GLN A 158 -14.35 2.75 16.87
C GLN A 158 -15.71 3.10 16.26
N LEU A 159 -15.75 3.92 15.21
CA LEU A 159 -16.97 4.26 14.47
C LEU A 159 -17.62 3.01 13.87
N ARG A 160 -16.84 2.13 13.26
CA ARG A 160 -17.35 0.86 12.72
C ARG A 160 -17.93 -0.04 13.80
N ARG A 161 -17.27 -0.13 14.95
CA ARG A 161 -17.76 -0.90 16.10
C ARG A 161 -19.05 -0.32 16.64
N TYR A 162 -19.09 0.99 16.87
CA TYR A 162 -20.29 1.72 17.28
C TYR A 162 -21.45 1.48 16.32
N ARG A 163 -21.23 1.64 15.00
CA ARG A 163 -22.26 1.42 13.97
C ARG A 163 -22.78 -0.02 14.01
N LYS A 164 -21.90 -1.02 14.12
CA LYS A 164 -22.32 -2.43 14.25
C LYS A 164 -23.18 -2.69 15.48
N LEU A 165 -22.79 -2.14 16.63
CA LEU A 165 -23.53 -2.30 17.89
C LEU A 165 -24.90 -1.62 17.84
N ALA A 166 -24.96 -0.43 17.25
CA ALA A 166 -26.19 0.34 17.06
C ALA A 166 -27.08 -0.20 15.92
N GLY A 167 -26.69 -1.29 15.25
CA GLY A 167 -27.43 -1.83 14.11
C GLY A 167 -27.47 -0.88 12.90
N LEU A 168 -26.49 -0.01 12.77
CA LEU A 168 -26.35 0.95 11.68
C LEU A 168 -25.46 0.38 10.56
N ASP A 169 -25.81 0.71 9.33
CA ASP A 169 -25.02 0.41 8.14
C ASP A 169 -23.78 1.32 8.03
N ALA A 170 -22.94 1.07 7.02
CA ALA A 170 -21.73 1.85 6.79
C ALA A 170 -21.99 3.37 6.69
N SER A 171 -23.17 3.77 6.23
CA SER A 171 -23.61 5.16 6.10
C SER A 171 -24.26 5.74 7.36
N GLY A 172 -24.34 4.99 8.46
CA GLY A 172 -24.97 5.45 9.71
C GLY A 172 -26.50 5.45 9.68
N LYS A 173 -27.12 4.70 8.76
CA LYS A 173 -28.57 4.49 8.70
C LYS A 173 -28.94 3.16 9.37
N PRO A 174 -30.13 3.01 9.98
CA PRO A 174 -30.56 1.72 10.53
C PRO A 174 -30.54 0.66 9.44
N LYS A 175 -29.93 -0.48 9.74
CA LYS A 175 -29.83 -1.62 8.83
C LYS A 175 -31.22 -2.08 8.44
N ALA A 176 -31.46 -2.23 7.14
CA ALA A 176 -32.74 -2.70 6.63
C ALA A 176 -33.02 -4.11 7.18
N ILE A 177 -34.11 -4.24 7.94
CA ILE A 177 -34.59 -5.52 8.45
C ILE A 177 -35.30 -6.23 7.30
N MET A 178 -34.82 -7.42 6.95
CA MET A 178 -35.45 -8.26 5.93
C MET A 178 -36.61 -9.04 6.57
N TYR A 179 -37.77 -9.03 5.93
CA TYR A 179 -38.92 -9.82 6.30
C TYR A 179 -38.62 -11.31 6.09
N PRO A 180 -38.93 -12.21 7.06
CA PRO A 180 -38.65 -13.65 6.98
C PRO A 180 -39.70 -14.38 6.11
N GLY A 181 -39.97 -13.86 4.92
CA GLY A 181 -40.87 -14.45 3.94
C GLY A 181 -40.12 -15.27 2.87
N PRO A 182 -40.85 -16.00 2.01
CA PRO A 182 -40.26 -16.72 0.87
C PRO A 182 -39.59 -15.76 -0.13
N ILE A 183 -40.04 -14.51 -0.18
CA ILE A 183 -39.41 -13.43 -0.93
C ILE A 183 -38.76 -12.48 0.09
N PRO A 184 -37.43 -12.26 0.03
CA PRO A 184 -36.76 -11.35 0.94
C PRO A 184 -37.10 -9.90 0.58
N THR A 185 -38.02 -9.29 1.33
CA THR A 185 -38.40 -7.88 1.20
C THR A 185 -37.98 -7.09 2.43
N THR A 186 -37.67 -5.80 2.28
CA THR A 186 -37.43 -4.89 3.41
C THR A 186 -38.71 -4.25 3.95
N LEU A 187 -39.81 -4.38 3.21
CA LEU A 187 -41.13 -3.87 3.58
C LEU A 187 -41.90 -4.93 4.36
N GLU A 188 -42.56 -4.51 5.43
CA GLU A 188 -43.45 -5.35 6.21
C GLU A 188 -44.81 -5.49 5.48
N PRO A 189 -45.23 -6.71 5.13
CA PRO A 189 -46.48 -6.93 4.40
C PRO A 189 -47.69 -6.40 5.19
N VAL A 190 -48.65 -5.85 4.47
CA VAL A 190 -49.93 -5.39 5.03
C VAL A 190 -50.81 -6.61 5.30
N PRO A 191 -51.50 -6.69 6.46
CA PRO A 191 -52.44 -7.77 6.74
C PRO A 191 -53.61 -7.79 5.74
N GLU A 192 -54.16 -8.97 5.46
CA GLU A 192 -55.18 -9.18 4.41
C GLU A 192 -56.43 -8.30 4.55
N ALA A 193 -56.85 -8.01 5.79
CA ALA A 193 -57.98 -7.13 6.08
C ALA A 193 -57.79 -5.71 5.51
N ASP A 194 -56.54 -5.27 5.44
CA ASP A 194 -56.12 -3.92 5.10
C ASP A 194 -55.56 -3.82 3.67
N MET A 195 -55.61 -4.90 2.87
CA MET A 195 -55.16 -4.87 1.47
C MET A 195 -56.14 -4.15 0.53
N LYS A 196 -57.36 -3.87 0.99
CA LYS A 196 -58.36 -3.17 0.20
C LYS A 196 -58.10 -1.67 0.24
N VAL A 197 -57.66 -1.11 -0.88
CA VAL A 197 -57.53 0.34 -1.07
C VAL A 197 -58.93 0.93 -1.21
N SER A 198 -59.24 1.98 -0.44
CA SER A 198 -60.50 2.72 -0.58
C SER A 198 -60.47 3.62 -1.81
N ASP A 199 -61.60 3.80 -2.48
CA ASP A 199 -61.71 4.66 -3.68
C ASP A 199 -61.39 6.14 -3.40
N VAL A 200 -61.46 6.56 -2.13
CA VAL A 200 -61.17 7.93 -1.71
C VAL A 200 -59.71 8.06 -1.28
N VAL A 201 -58.98 8.97 -1.92
CA VAL A 201 -57.59 9.29 -1.56
C VAL A 201 -57.55 10.05 -0.22
N PRO A 202 -56.85 9.54 0.80
CA PRO A 202 -56.69 10.23 2.08
C PRO A 202 -55.99 11.58 1.92
N LYS A 203 -56.50 12.60 2.61
CA LYS A 203 -55.86 13.93 2.67
C LYS A 203 -54.79 14.02 3.76
N ASP A 204 -54.92 13.17 4.78
CA ASP A 204 -54.03 13.13 5.93
C ASP A 204 -52.69 12.49 5.59
N THR A 205 -51.62 12.96 6.23
CA THR A 205 -50.25 12.48 6.01
C THR A 205 -50.10 11.01 6.35
N GLU A 206 -50.69 10.57 7.47
CA GLU A 206 -50.67 9.18 7.93
C GLU A 206 -51.45 8.26 6.97
N GLY A 207 -52.63 8.71 6.53
CA GLY A 207 -53.45 7.98 5.55
C GLY A 207 -52.74 7.84 4.19
N ARG A 208 -51.98 8.85 3.77
CA ARG A 208 -51.14 8.76 2.57
C ARG A 208 -49.99 7.78 2.73
N THR A 209 -49.28 7.81 3.86
CA THR A 209 -48.21 6.83 4.14
C THR A 209 -48.74 5.40 4.16
N PHE A 210 -49.95 5.21 4.68
CA PHE A 210 -50.63 3.92 4.68
C PHE A 210 -51.03 3.48 3.27
N LEU A 211 -51.61 4.37 2.46
CA LEU A 211 -51.91 4.10 1.05
C LEU A 211 -50.64 3.73 0.27
N TYR A 212 -49.52 4.45 0.47
CA TYR A 212 -48.25 4.09 -0.15
C TYR A 212 -47.77 2.70 0.26
N ARG A 213 -48.02 2.28 1.50
CA ARG A 213 -47.71 0.93 1.97
C ARG A 213 -48.62 -0.13 1.34
N GLN A 214 -49.88 0.19 1.04
CA GLN A 214 -50.82 -0.73 0.35
C GLN A 214 -50.50 -0.93 -1.13
N LEU A 215 -49.89 0.08 -1.78
CA LEU A 215 -49.58 0.04 -3.22
C LEU A 215 -48.17 -0.50 -3.56
N ALA A 216 -47.27 -0.55 -2.58
CA ALA A 216 -45.88 -0.99 -2.75
C ALA A 216 -45.72 -2.50 -2.60
#